data_AF-A0A6A6VU30-F1
#
_entry.id   AF-A0A6A6VU30-F1
#
_cell.length_a   1.000
_cell.length_b   1.000
_cell.length_c   1.000
_cell.angle_alpha   90.00
_cell.angle_beta   90.00
_cell.angle_gamma   90.00
#
_symmetry.space_group_name_H-M   'P 1'
#
loop_
_entity.id
_entity.type
_entity.pdbx_description
1 polymer ?
#
loop_
_entity_poly.entity_id
_entity_poly.type
_entity_poly.pdbx_seq_one_letter_code
_entity_poly.pdbx_strand_id
1 'polypeptide(L)'
;MSMVQSLPDFQLLNYDNDQNVPLLTVRLTASWTHCGPLLPDEYNDLPYSFHAWAKASVCGDLANPLTRLLRYINTFFSDAGIETYWLTIRATRGSHDYDIPRWHTDDEFFRFPGNTQEYPRSEAQWKLAATLLGPGTLFVEDSSVARSVQRETRALCEQEAVPHSCTSIRCLGCADVAESTRKRLAKALASNSIVQAPARGCIFFRVGPNQGAVHSEPASHSDRIFVNCIPGTKKELTLVMKQWGMEYPRSWSIGVPLQFDSGTSS
;
A
#
# COMPACT_ATOMS: atom_id res chain seq x y z
N MET A 1 6.24 -22.14 15.60
CA MET A 1 6.51 -21.21 14.49
C MET A 1 5.24 -20.40 14.28
N SER A 2 5.31 -19.07 14.21
CA SER A 2 4.11 -18.26 13.99
C SER A 2 3.56 -18.55 12.58
N MET A 3 2.23 -18.55 12.41
CA MET A 3 1.55 -18.79 11.12
C MET A 3 2.24 -18.00 9.98
N VAL A 4 2.56 -16.74 10.26
CA VAL A 4 3.19 -15.82 9.33
C VAL A 4 4.59 -16.26 8.88
N GLN A 5 5.40 -16.89 9.74
CA GLN A 5 6.76 -17.32 9.37
C GLN A 5 6.75 -18.42 8.29
N SER A 6 5.68 -19.20 8.19
CA SER A 6 5.52 -20.25 7.19
C SER A 6 5.06 -19.75 5.82
N LEU A 7 4.58 -18.50 5.73
CA LEU A 7 4.06 -17.93 4.49
C LEU A 7 5.20 -17.59 3.51
N PRO A 8 4.98 -17.83 2.19
CA PRO A 8 5.94 -17.53 1.13
C PRO A 8 6.13 -16.01 0.91
N ASP A 9 6.87 -15.64 -0.13
CA ASP A 9 7.09 -14.22 -0.50
C ASP A 9 5.75 -13.50 -0.75
N PHE A 10 4.77 -14.16 -1.37
CA PHE A 10 3.38 -13.70 -1.41
C PHE A 10 2.39 -14.86 -1.43
N GLN A 11 1.19 -14.65 -0.90
CA GLN A 11 0.11 -15.63 -0.91
C GLN A 11 -1.26 -14.94 -1.09
N LEU A 12 -2.04 -15.45 -2.04
CA LEU A 12 -3.44 -15.09 -2.18
C LEU A 12 -4.25 -15.69 -1.02
N LEU A 13 -4.99 -14.84 -0.34
CA LEU A 13 -5.81 -15.18 0.81
C LEU A 13 -7.29 -15.15 0.43
N ASN A 14 -7.99 -16.23 0.78
CA ASN A 14 -9.43 -16.34 0.56
C ASN A 14 -10.17 -15.57 1.67
N TYR A 15 -10.51 -14.30 1.44
CA TYR A 15 -11.29 -13.50 2.39
C TYR A 15 -12.75 -13.25 1.98
N ASP A 16 -13.06 -13.25 0.69
CA ASP A 16 -14.39 -12.92 0.19
C ASP A 16 -14.74 -13.77 -1.04
N ASN A 17 -15.74 -14.64 -0.89
CA ASN A 17 -16.34 -15.42 -1.98
C ASN A 17 -17.66 -14.79 -2.46
N ASP A 18 -18.08 -13.65 -1.89
CA ASP A 18 -19.33 -12.99 -2.25
C ASP A 18 -19.20 -12.31 -3.61
N GLN A 19 -19.89 -12.85 -4.60
CA GLN A 19 -19.93 -12.37 -5.98
C GLN A 19 -20.70 -11.06 -6.13
N ASN A 20 -21.46 -10.59 -5.12
CA ASN A 20 -22.21 -9.33 -5.22
C ASN A 20 -21.25 -8.15 -5.28
N VAL A 21 -21.02 -7.64 -6.48
CA VAL A 21 -20.16 -6.47 -6.72
C VAL A 21 -20.89 -5.22 -6.21
N PRO A 22 -20.40 -4.55 -5.15
CA PRO A 22 -21.00 -3.30 -4.72
C PRO A 22 -20.85 -2.26 -5.85
N LEU A 23 -21.92 -1.52 -6.12
CA LEU A 23 -21.93 -0.42 -7.08
C LEU A 23 -21.12 0.76 -6.51
N LEU A 24 -19.79 0.68 -6.64
CA LEU A 24 -18.84 1.69 -6.20
C LEU A 24 -18.25 2.45 -7.39
N THR A 25 -18.13 3.77 -7.26
CA THR A 25 -17.31 4.60 -8.16
C THR A 25 -16.47 5.60 -7.35
N VAL A 26 -15.39 6.08 -7.94
CA VAL A 26 -14.47 7.04 -7.31
C VAL A 26 -14.76 8.43 -7.86
N ARG A 27 -15.17 9.34 -6.97
CA ARG A 27 -15.38 10.76 -7.28
C ARG A 27 -14.07 11.51 -7.39
N LEU A 28 -13.12 11.16 -6.51
CA LEU A 28 -11.86 11.89 -6.35
C LEU A 28 -10.73 10.93 -5.99
N THR A 29 -9.58 11.11 -6.63
CA THR A 29 -8.35 10.43 -6.23
C THR A 29 -7.91 10.99 -4.88
N ALA A 30 -8.02 10.17 -3.84
CA ALA A 30 -7.75 10.56 -2.46
C ALA A 30 -7.36 9.32 -1.65
N SER A 31 -6.72 9.53 -0.50
CA SER A 31 -6.40 8.46 0.43
C SER A 31 -6.78 8.81 1.85
N TRP A 32 -7.19 7.81 2.61
CA TRP A 32 -7.35 7.87 4.05
C TRP A 32 -6.40 6.88 4.72
N THR A 33 -5.80 7.30 5.82
CA THR A 33 -4.79 6.54 6.53
C THR A 33 -5.10 6.52 8.02
N HIS A 34 -4.90 5.37 8.63
CA HIS A 34 -4.95 5.15 10.07
C HIS A 34 -3.64 4.53 10.55
N CYS A 35 -3.07 5.11 11.59
CA CYS A 35 -1.89 4.60 12.29
C CYS A 35 -2.24 4.48 13.77
N GLY A 36 -2.45 3.25 14.25
CA GLY A 36 -3.09 3.05 15.55
C GLY A 36 -3.43 1.58 15.87
N PRO A 37 -4.26 1.36 16.89
CA PRO A 37 -4.87 0.05 17.19
C PRO A 37 -5.68 -0.51 16.02
N LEU A 38 -5.97 -1.81 16.06
CA LEU A 38 -6.93 -2.41 15.14
C LEU A 38 -8.27 -1.65 15.21
N LEU A 39 -8.79 -1.22 14.05
CA LEU A 39 -10.07 -0.52 13.99
C LEU A 39 -11.23 -1.48 14.26
N PRO A 40 -12.37 -1.00 14.77
CA PRO A 40 -13.58 -1.80 14.86
C PRO A 40 -13.99 -2.31 13.47
N ASP A 41 -14.64 -3.48 13.44
CA ASP A 41 -15.23 -4.04 12.23
C ASP A 41 -16.68 -3.55 12.00
N GLU A 42 -17.17 -2.64 12.84
CA GLU A 42 -18.42 -1.92 12.68
C GLU A 42 -18.20 -0.58 11.97
N TYR A 43 -18.93 -0.33 10.89
CA TYR A 43 -18.71 0.86 10.05
C TYR A 43 -18.93 2.17 10.81
N ASN A 44 -19.98 2.23 11.65
CA ASN A 44 -20.37 3.45 12.36
C ASN A 44 -19.36 3.85 13.45
N ASP A 45 -18.49 2.93 13.84
CA ASP A 45 -17.47 3.14 14.85
C ASP A 45 -16.11 3.54 14.24
N LEU A 46 -16.03 3.66 12.91
CA LEU A 46 -14.84 4.14 12.24
C LEU A 46 -14.61 5.64 12.53
N PRO A 47 -13.35 6.12 12.44
CA PRO A 47 -13.04 7.51 12.75
C PRO A 47 -13.84 8.49 11.87
N TYR A 48 -14.28 9.62 12.44
CA TYR A 48 -14.99 10.66 11.68
C TYR A 48 -14.26 11.08 10.39
N SER A 49 -12.93 11.16 10.44
CA SER A 49 -12.11 11.50 9.26
C SER A 49 -12.23 10.47 8.13
N PHE A 50 -12.50 9.20 8.45
CA PHE A 50 -12.80 8.17 7.45
C PHE A 50 -14.13 8.47 6.76
N HIS A 51 -15.19 8.75 7.52
CA HIS A 51 -16.51 9.05 6.96
C HIS A 51 -16.48 10.30 6.07
N ALA A 52 -15.77 11.36 6.52
CA ALA A 52 -15.56 12.56 5.73
C ALA A 52 -14.83 12.25 4.41
N TRP A 53 -13.76 11.45 4.46
CA TRP A 53 -13.04 11.02 3.27
C TRP A 53 -13.90 10.15 2.34
N ALA A 54 -14.61 9.16 2.88
CA ALA A 54 -15.43 8.23 2.11
C ALA A 54 -16.55 8.98 1.37
N LYS A 55 -17.25 9.89 2.07
CA LYS A 55 -18.29 10.75 1.49
C LYS A 55 -17.76 11.64 0.36
N ALA A 56 -16.54 12.17 0.51
CA ALA A 56 -15.95 13.04 -0.51
C ALA A 56 -15.42 12.26 -1.73
N SER A 57 -14.89 11.05 -1.51
CA SER A 57 -14.04 10.36 -2.49
C SER A 57 -14.75 9.22 -3.21
N VAL A 58 -15.78 8.62 -2.61
CA VAL A 58 -16.44 7.40 -3.09
C VAL A 58 -17.94 7.64 -3.24
N CYS A 59 -18.53 7.08 -4.29
CA CYS A 59 -19.97 6.95 -4.46
C CYS A 59 -20.37 5.48 -4.31
N GLY A 60 -21.46 5.21 -3.59
CA GLY A 60 -21.93 3.86 -3.29
C GLY A 60 -21.62 3.43 -1.86
N ASP A 61 -22.05 2.21 -1.51
CA ASP A 61 -21.90 1.66 -0.16
C ASP A 61 -20.53 0.98 0.03
N LEU A 62 -19.57 1.74 0.56
CA LEU A 62 -18.25 1.23 0.95
C LEU A 62 -18.29 0.44 2.27
N ALA A 63 -19.36 0.58 3.06
CA ALA A 63 -19.39 0.06 4.42
C ALA A 63 -19.28 -1.47 4.46
N ASN A 64 -20.11 -2.14 3.69
CA ASN A 64 -20.13 -3.61 3.64
C ASN A 64 -18.80 -4.23 3.18
N PRO A 65 -18.24 -3.88 1.99
CA PRO A 65 -16.97 -4.46 1.57
C PRO A 65 -15.80 -4.12 2.51
N LEU A 66 -15.77 -2.91 3.11
CA LEU A 66 -14.70 -2.54 4.02
C LEU A 66 -14.79 -3.26 5.36
N THR A 67 -15.96 -3.31 6.00
CA THR A 67 -16.12 -3.95 7.32
C THR A 67 -15.82 -5.44 7.26
N ARG A 68 -16.21 -6.14 6.19
CA ARG A 68 -15.84 -7.54 5.97
C ARG A 68 -14.33 -7.72 5.85
N LEU A 69 -13.66 -6.85 5.09
CA LEU A 69 -12.21 -6.88 4.96
C LEU A 69 -11.52 -6.56 6.30
N LEU A 70 -11.99 -5.56 7.05
CA LEU A 70 -11.46 -5.22 8.38
C LEU A 70 -11.60 -6.38 9.36
N ARG A 71 -12.76 -7.04 9.40
CA ARG A 71 -12.96 -8.26 10.20
C ARG A 71 -11.91 -9.32 9.87
N TYR A 72 -11.73 -9.62 8.60
CA TYR A 72 -10.72 -10.60 8.15
C TYR A 72 -9.30 -10.21 8.56
N ILE A 73 -8.91 -8.96 8.30
CA ILE A 73 -7.57 -8.44 8.66
C ILE A 73 -7.37 -8.47 10.17
N ASN A 74 -8.36 -8.07 10.95
CA ASN A 74 -8.27 -8.04 12.41
C ASN A 74 -8.12 -9.44 12.99
N THR A 75 -8.85 -10.43 12.46
CA THR A 75 -8.66 -11.84 12.84
C THR A 75 -7.24 -12.31 12.49
N PHE A 76 -6.80 -12.09 11.25
CA PHE A 76 -5.44 -12.48 10.83
C PHE A 76 -4.35 -11.83 11.70
N PHE A 77 -4.51 -10.54 12.03
CA PHE A 77 -3.55 -9.78 12.85
C PHE A 77 -3.57 -10.27 14.29
N SER A 78 -4.75 -10.48 14.87
CA SER A 78 -4.89 -11.02 16.23
C SER A 78 -4.28 -12.42 16.35
N ASP A 79 -4.51 -13.30 15.38
CA ASP A 79 -3.92 -14.65 15.33
C ASP A 79 -2.38 -14.60 15.20
N ALA A 80 -1.85 -13.53 14.61
CA ALA A 80 -0.42 -13.26 14.51
C ALA A 80 0.16 -12.50 15.73
N GLY A 81 -0.66 -12.17 16.74
CA GLY A 81 -0.24 -11.39 17.92
C GLY A 81 -0.01 -9.90 17.63
N ILE A 82 -0.63 -9.36 16.58
CA ILE A 82 -0.52 -7.95 16.18
C ILE A 82 -1.75 -7.18 16.65
N GLU A 83 -1.52 -6.10 17.40
CA GLU A 83 -2.58 -5.25 17.97
C GLU A 83 -2.66 -3.86 17.32
N THR A 84 -1.66 -3.50 16.52
CA THR A 84 -1.55 -2.16 15.92
C THR A 84 -1.08 -2.24 14.47
N TYR A 85 -1.54 -1.30 13.64
CA TYR A 85 -1.18 -1.25 12.23
C TYR A 85 -1.10 0.16 11.66
N TRP A 86 -0.51 0.23 10.47
CA TRP A 86 -0.68 1.31 9.52
C TRP A 86 -1.57 0.84 8.37
N LEU A 87 -2.82 1.28 8.38
CA LEU A 87 -3.82 1.04 7.33
C LEU A 87 -3.89 2.25 6.40
N THR A 88 -3.88 2.02 5.09
CA THR A 88 -4.13 3.03 4.07
C THR A 88 -5.19 2.52 3.10
N ILE A 89 -6.21 3.34 2.85
CA ILE A 89 -7.21 3.14 1.81
C ILE A 89 -6.99 4.21 0.75
N ARG A 90 -6.80 3.81 -0.50
CA ARG A 90 -6.59 4.71 -1.63
C ARG A 90 -7.71 4.51 -2.65
N ALA A 91 -8.48 5.57 -2.88
CA ALA A 91 -9.39 5.69 -4.00
C ALA A 91 -8.64 6.38 -5.15
N THR A 92 -8.69 5.81 -6.34
CA THR A 92 -7.98 6.33 -7.52
C THR A 92 -8.90 6.25 -8.72
N ARG A 93 -9.02 7.37 -9.44
CA ARG A 93 -9.72 7.40 -10.72
C ARG A 93 -8.91 6.68 -11.79
N GLY A 94 -9.59 6.11 -12.77
CA GLY A 94 -8.94 5.51 -13.93
C GLY A 94 -7.92 6.46 -14.58
N SER A 95 -6.73 5.96 -14.89
CA SER A 95 -5.68 6.72 -15.57
C SER A 95 -4.83 5.82 -16.48
N HIS A 96 -3.93 6.45 -17.24
CA HIS A 96 -2.92 5.78 -18.07
C HIS A 96 -1.57 5.65 -17.37
N ASP A 97 -1.48 6.09 -16.11
CA ASP A 97 -0.21 6.14 -15.38
C ASP A 97 0.37 4.76 -15.09
N TYR A 98 -0.40 3.68 -15.32
CA TYR A 98 -0.03 2.29 -15.06
C TYR A 98 -0.05 1.40 -16.31
N ASP A 99 -0.12 1.99 -17.50
CA ASP A 99 -0.10 1.25 -18.78
C ASP A 99 1.24 0.52 -18.97
N ILE A 100 2.31 1.10 -18.45
CA ILE A 100 3.60 0.43 -18.28
C ILE A 100 3.70 -0.05 -16.83
N PRO A 101 3.89 -1.35 -16.56
CA PRO A 101 3.97 -1.84 -15.18
C PRO A 101 5.13 -1.18 -14.44
N ARG A 102 4.89 -0.86 -13.17
CA ARG A 102 5.87 -0.31 -12.24
C ARG A 102 6.30 -1.42 -11.30
N TRP A 103 7.09 -2.36 -11.82
CA TRP A 103 7.65 -3.44 -11.02
C TRP A 103 8.54 -2.88 -9.90
N HIS A 104 8.19 -3.19 -8.67
CA HIS A 104 8.95 -2.78 -7.50
C HIS A 104 8.80 -3.77 -6.34
N THR A 105 9.65 -3.59 -5.34
CA THR A 105 9.53 -4.17 -4.00
C THR A 105 9.31 -3.01 -3.05
N ASP A 106 8.45 -3.19 -2.06
CA ASP A 106 8.35 -2.23 -0.98
C ASP A 106 9.59 -2.28 -0.10
N ASP A 107 10.00 -1.12 0.39
CA ASP A 107 11.08 -1.01 1.37
C ASP A 107 10.62 -1.47 2.76
N GLU A 108 11.58 -1.61 3.68
CA GLU A 108 11.28 -1.86 5.08
C GLU A 108 10.67 -0.61 5.73
N PHE A 109 9.40 -0.68 6.12
CA PHE A 109 8.61 0.48 6.59
C PHE A 109 9.15 1.18 7.85
N PHE A 110 9.90 0.48 8.71
CA PHE A 110 10.33 0.99 10.02
C PHE A 110 11.85 1.11 10.14
N ARG A 111 12.58 1.20 9.02
CA ARG A 111 14.01 1.55 9.03
C ARG A 111 14.20 3.06 9.04
N PHE A 112 14.87 3.58 10.06
CA PHE A 112 15.11 5.02 10.24
C PHE A 112 16.59 5.37 10.02
N PRO A 113 16.94 6.32 9.12
CA PRO A 113 18.31 6.77 8.93
C PRO A 113 18.87 7.43 10.19
N GLY A 114 20.12 7.12 10.56
CA GLY A 114 20.84 7.78 11.66
C GLY A 114 20.62 7.16 13.05
N ASN A 115 19.82 6.10 13.17
CA ASN A 115 19.72 5.34 14.42
C ASN A 115 20.76 4.21 14.41
N THR A 116 21.91 4.45 15.03
CA THR A 116 22.96 3.44 15.30
C THR A 116 22.61 2.51 16.47
N GLN A 117 21.54 2.81 17.20
CA GLN A 117 20.94 1.80 18.07
C GLN A 117 20.34 0.71 17.19
N GLU A 118 20.82 -0.51 17.37
CA GLU A 118 20.21 -1.74 16.87
C GLU A 118 18.77 -1.83 17.39
N TYR A 119 17.84 -1.14 16.74
CA TYR A 119 16.45 -1.49 16.91
C TYR A 119 16.30 -2.87 16.29
N PRO A 120 15.72 -3.85 17.01
CA PRO A 120 15.44 -5.14 16.42
C PRO A 120 14.70 -4.88 15.12
N ARG A 121 15.16 -5.51 14.03
CA ARG A 121 14.46 -5.46 12.74
C ARG A 121 13.00 -5.68 13.03
N SER A 122 12.13 -4.83 12.48
CA SER A 122 10.68 -5.04 12.59
C SER A 122 10.40 -6.51 12.30
N GLU A 123 9.82 -7.22 13.27
CA GLU A 123 9.47 -8.63 13.11
C GLU A 123 8.45 -8.81 11.98
N ALA A 124 7.79 -7.71 11.60
CA ALA A 124 6.77 -7.58 10.60
C ALA A 124 7.31 -7.07 9.25
N GLN A 125 8.14 -7.87 8.57
CA GLN A 125 8.58 -7.60 7.18
C GLN A 125 7.56 -8.07 6.14
N TRP A 126 6.30 -7.71 6.33
CA TRP A 126 5.19 -8.13 5.48
C TRP A 126 4.02 -7.17 5.59
N LYS A 127 3.04 -7.30 4.71
CA LYS A 127 1.79 -6.55 4.77
C LYS A 127 0.64 -7.36 4.17
N LEU A 128 -0.59 -6.96 4.50
CA LEU A 128 -1.77 -7.38 3.78
C LEU A 128 -2.21 -6.27 2.83
N ALA A 129 -2.66 -6.64 1.64
CA ALA A 129 -3.32 -5.72 0.74
C ALA A 129 -4.59 -6.33 0.16
N ALA A 130 -5.52 -5.49 -0.27
CA ALA A 130 -6.73 -5.93 -0.95
C ALA A 130 -7.21 -4.86 -1.94
N THR A 131 -7.98 -5.27 -2.94
CA THR A 131 -8.64 -4.35 -3.86
C THR A 131 -10.15 -4.48 -3.73
N LEU A 132 -10.83 -3.47 -3.17
CA LEU A 132 -12.29 -3.46 -3.00
C LEU A 132 -13.03 -3.10 -4.30
N LEU A 133 -12.40 -2.31 -5.17
CA LEU A 133 -12.91 -1.92 -6.49
C LEU A 133 -11.75 -1.92 -7.49
N GLY A 134 -12.00 -2.42 -8.70
CA GLY A 134 -11.03 -2.40 -9.80
C GLY A 134 -10.06 -3.61 -9.79
N PRO A 135 -9.04 -3.59 -10.66
CA PRO A 135 -8.12 -4.70 -10.84
C PRO A 135 -7.16 -4.90 -9.65
N GLY A 136 -6.84 -6.16 -9.36
CA GLY A 136 -5.90 -6.54 -8.30
C GLY A 136 -4.45 -6.32 -8.68
N THR A 137 -3.59 -6.21 -7.65
CA THR A 137 -2.14 -6.05 -7.80
C THR A 137 -1.51 -7.23 -8.54
N LEU A 138 -0.53 -6.94 -9.40
CA LEU A 138 0.24 -7.94 -10.15
C LEU A 138 1.49 -8.34 -9.38
N PHE A 139 1.86 -9.61 -9.43
CA PHE A 139 3.04 -10.17 -8.80
C PHE A 139 3.83 -11.00 -9.81
N VAL A 140 5.17 -10.93 -9.74
CA VAL A 140 6.02 -11.88 -10.45
C VAL A 140 6.14 -13.13 -9.59
N GLU A 141 5.78 -14.29 -10.17
CA GLU A 141 5.68 -15.56 -9.42
C GLU A 141 7.04 -15.96 -8.80
N ASP A 142 8.11 -15.96 -9.60
CA ASP A 142 9.48 -16.12 -9.09
C ASP A 142 10.02 -14.78 -8.58
N SER A 143 9.67 -14.46 -7.34
CA SER A 143 10.13 -13.25 -6.68
C SER A 143 11.65 -13.21 -6.50
N SER A 144 12.35 -14.35 -6.45
CA SER A 144 13.81 -14.38 -6.27
C SER A 144 14.56 -13.92 -7.52
N VAL A 145 14.16 -14.43 -8.69
CA VAL A 145 14.68 -14.03 -10.01
C VAL A 145 14.28 -12.58 -10.28
N ALA A 146 13.02 -12.22 -10.01
CA ALA A 146 12.53 -10.87 -10.23
C ALA A 146 13.31 -9.83 -9.40
N ARG A 147 13.63 -10.13 -8.14
CA ARG A 147 14.46 -9.26 -7.29
C ARG A 147 15.88 -9.09 -7.84
N SER A 148 16.48 -10.15 -8.38
CA SER A 148 17.81 -10.07 -8.99
C SER A 148 17.80 -9.17 -10.23
N VAL A 149 16.83 -9.38 -11.14
CA VAL A 149 16.62 -8.51 -12.31
C VAL A 149 16.39 -7.06 -11.90
N GLN A 150 15.60 -6.83 -10.84
CA GLN A 150 15.34 -5.50 -10.29
C GLN A 150 16.62 -4.80 -9.82
N ARG A 151 17.44 -5.48 -9.03
CA ARG A 151 18.71 -4.93 -8.52
C ARG A 151 19.70 -4.63 -9.65
N GLU A 152 19.87 -5.56 -10.58
CA GLU A 152 20.76 -5.39 -11.73
C GLU A 152 20.32 -4.22 -12.61
N THR A 153 19.03 -4.16 -12.95
CA THR A 153 18.48 -3.08 -13.78
C THR A 153 18.63 -1.73 -13.11
N ARG A 154 18.35 -1.64 -11.81
CA ARG A 154 18.51 -0.40 -11.04
C ARG A 154 19.98 0.04 -11.02
N ALA A 155 20.90 -0.88 -10.72
CA ALA A 155 22.33 -0.58 -10.70
C ALA A 155 22.84 -0.10 -12.07
N LEU A 156 22.38 -0.71 -13.16
CA LEU A 156 22.71 -0.27 -14.53
C LEU A 156 22.18 1.14 -14.81
N CYS A 157 20.92 1.43 -14.47
CA CYS A 157 20.34 2.76 -14.68
C CYS A 157 21.05 3.83 -13.84
N GLU A 158 21.44 3.51 -12.61
CA GLU A 158 22.21 4.40 -11.73
C GLU A 158 23.63 4.65 -12.27
N GLN A 159 24.28 3.66 -12.87
CA GLN A 159 25.61 3.82 -13.50
C GLN A 159 25.57 4.67 -14.78
N GLU A 160 24.50 4.55 -15.57
CA GLU A 160 24.29 5.36 -16.77
C GLU A 160 23.78 6.77 -16.47
N ALA A 161 23.32 7.01 -15.24
CA ALA A 161 22.78 8.30 -14.84
C ALA A 161 23.88 9.36 -14.83
N VAL A 162 23.55 10.57 -15.30
CA VAL A 162 24.42 11.72 -15.14
C VAL A 162 24.56 12.02 -13.64
N PRO A 163 25.79 12.05 -13.07
CA PRO A 163 25.98 12.35 -11.67
C PRO A 163 25.37 13.71 -11.34
N HIS A 164 24.49 13.74 -10.34
CA HIS A 164 23.90 14.96 -9.83
C HIS A 164 23.70 14.84 -8.33
N SER A 165 23.86 15.97 -7.62
CA SER A 165 23.50 16.07 -6.22
C SER A 165 22.10 16.65 -6.12
N CYS A 166 21.17 15.94 -5.49
CA CYS A 166 19.85 16.48 -5.23
C CYS A 166 19.37 16.13 -3.81
N THR A 167 18.70 17.09 -3.20
CA THR A 167 17.91 16.92 -1.97
C THR A 167 16.41 17.00 -2.25
N SER A 168 16.03 17.30 -3.50
CA SER A 168 14.64 17.50 -3.92
C SER A 168 14.01 16.20 -4.40
N ILE A 169 12.83 15.89 -3.88
CA ILE A 169 11.96 14.80 -4.35
C ILE A 169 11.43 15.01 -5.78
N ARG A 170 11.61 16.21 -6.36
CA ARG A 170 11.21 16.55 -7.73
C ARG A 170 12.41 16.74 -8.66
N CYS A 171 13.56 16.14 -8.34
CA CYS A 171 14.71 16.21 -9.22
C CYS A 171 14.41 15.52 -10.55
N LEU A 172 14.56 16.25 -11.66
CA LEU A 172 14.36 15.72 -13.01
C LEU A 172 15.32 14.54 -13.28
N GLY A 173 16.58 14.64 -12.86
CA GLY A 173 17.55 13.54 -13.00
C GLY A 173 17.11 12.25 -12.29
N CYS A 174 16.65 12.34 -11.04
CA CYS A 174 16.10 11.18 -10.34
C CYS A 174 14.82 10.64 -11.00
N ALA A 175 13.96 11.52 -11.50
CA ALA A 175 12.73 11.13 -12.19
C ALA A 175 13.04 10.38 -13.49
N ASP A 176 14.01 10.86 -14.27
CA ASP A 176 14.46 10.22 -15.51
C ASP A 176 15.05 8.84 -15.25
N VAL A 177 15.88 8.69 -14.21
CA VAL A 177 16.44 7.39 -13.81
C VAL A 177 15.33 6.44 -13.36
N ALA A 178 14.37 6.92 -12.57
CA ALA A 178 13.24 6.12 -12.12
C ALA A 178 12.38 5.65 -13.30
N GLU A 179 12.11 6.52 -14.27
CA GLU A 179 11.32 6.18 -15.46
C GLU A 179 12.09 5.25 -16.42
N SER A 180 13.41 5.45 -16.58
CA SER A 180 14.27 4.51 -17.33
C SER A 180 14.26 3.12 -16.70
N THR A 181 14.43 3.06 -15.38
CA THR A 181 14.38 1.81 -14.60
C THR A 181 13.04 1.12 -14.79
N ARG A 182 11.94 1.88 -14.68
CA ARG A 182 10.57 1.36 -14.91
C ARG A 182 10.42 0.72 -16.28
N LYS A 183 10.81 1.42 -17.35
CA LYS A 183 10.70 0.90 -18.74
C LYS A 183 11.55 -0.34 -18.95
N ARG A 184 12.77 -0.37 -18.42
CA ARG A 184 13.66 -1.53 -18.54
C ARG A 184 13.12 -2.72 -17.76
N LEU A 185 12.59 -2.52 -16.56
CA LEU A 185 11.97 -3.59 -15.78
C LEU A 185 10.72 -4.14 -16.46
N ALA A 186 9.88 -3.27 -17.01
CA ALA A 186 8.71 -3.70 -17.77
C ALA A 186 9.10 -4.64 -18.92
N LYS A 187 10.20 -4.35 -19.63
CA LYS A 187 10.72 -5.22 -20.69
C LYS A 187 11.39 -6.48 -20.14
N ALA A 188 12.23 -6.36 -19.12
CA ALA A 188 13.02 -7.47 -18.58
C ALA A 188 12.16 -8.54 -17.91
N LEU A 189 11.04 -8.14 -17.30
CA LEU A 189 10.11 -9.03 -16.62
C LEU A 189 8.91 -9.45 -17.49
N ALA A 190 8.86 -9.04 -18.76
CA ALA A 190 7.73 -9.32 -19.65
C ALA A 190 7.51 -10.81 -19.92
N SER A 191 8.57 -11.62 -19.87
CA SER A 191 8.52 -13.08 -20.11
C SER A 191 8.29 -13.90 -18.83
N ASN A 192 8.23 -13.26 -17.66
CA ASN A 192 8.03 -13.96 -16.41
C ASN A 192 6.55 -14.32 -16.21
N SER A 193 6.30 -15.39 -15.46
CA SER A 193 4.94 -15.72 -14.99
C SER A 193 4.43 -14.63 -14.05
N ILE A 194 3.28 -14.05 -14.39
CA ILE A 194 2.63 -13.02 -13.61
C ILE A 194 1.35 -13.57 -12.98
N VAL A 195 1.20 -13.37 -11.68
CA VAL A 195 -0.02 -13.66 -10.93
C VAL A 195 -0.73 -12.34 -10.62
N GLN A 196 -2.00 -12.23 -11.00
CA GLN A 196 -2.83 -11.11 -10.60
C GLN A 196 -3.68 -11.51 -9.41
N ALA A 197 -3.63 -10.71 -8.33
CA ALA A 197 -4.57 -10.89 -7.23
C ALA A 197 -6.00 -10.75 -7.76
N PRO A 198 -6.93 -11.64 -7.37
CA PRO A 198 -8.29 -11.54 -7.86
C PRO A 198 -8.91 -10.21 -7.42
N ALA A 199 -9.85 -9.70 -8.21
CA ALA A 199 -10.67 -8.58 -7.76
C ALA A 199 -11.33 -8.97 -6.45
N ARG A 200 -11.24 -8.10 -5.44
CA ARG A 200 -11.70 -8.40 -4.07
C ARG A 200 -11.00 -9.63 -3.46
N GLY A 201 -9.76 -9.88 -3.84
CA GLY A 201 -8.82 -10.75 -3.13
C GLY A 201 -8.01 -9.98 -2.08
N CYS A 202 -7.61 -10.67 -1.02
CA CYS A 202 -6.64 -10.19 -0.05
C CYS A 202 -5.34 -10.94 -0.34
N ILE A 203 -4.22 -10.25 -0.24
CA ILE A 203 -2.92 -10.82 -0.49
C ILE A 203 -2.00 -10.49 0.67
N PHE A 204 -1.36 -11.53 1.18
CA PHE A 204 -0.18 -11.40 2.01
C PHE A 204 1.04 -11.25 1.11
N PHE A 205 1.96 -10.36 1.45
CA PHE A 205 3.30 -10.41 0.87
C PHE A 205 4.37 -9.78 1.76
N ARG A 206 5.57 -10.31 1.61
CA ARG A 206 6.79 -9.83 2.24
C ARG A 206 7.22 -8.51 1.63
N VAL A 207 7.96 -7.73 2.41
CA VAL A 207 8.60 -6.49 1.97
C VAL A 207 10.10 -6.52 2.25
N GLY A 208 10.80 -5.49 1.79
CA GLY A 208 12.23 -5.35 1.95
C GLY A 208 13.06 -6.03 0.85
N PRO A 209 14.37 -5.76 0.81
CA PRO A 209 15.23 -6.09 -0.33
C PRO A 209 15.52 -7.59 -0.51
N ASN A 210 15.33 -8.39 0.55
CA ASN A 210 15.74 -9.79 0.57
C ASN A 210 14.58 -10.76 0.31
N GLN A 211 13.40 -10.44 0.84
CA GLN A 211 12.21 -11.31 0.79
C GLN A 211 11.03 -10.63 0.09
N GLY A 212 11.13 -9.35 -0.26
CA GLY A 212 10.03 -8.58 -0.82
C GLY A 212 9.48 -9.19 -2.11
N ALA A 213 8.15 -9.31 -2.19
CA ALA A 213 7.51 -9.73 -3.42
C ALA A 213 7.62 -8.62 -4.47
N VAL A 214 8.04 -8.98 -5.69
CA VAL A 214 8.10 -8.04 -6.81
C VAL A 214 6.70 -7.90 -7.39
N HIS A 215 6.17 -6.68 -7.33
CA HIS A 215 4.78 -6.41 -7.67
C HIS A 215 4.61 -5.09 -8.43
N SER A 216 3.46 -4.92 -9.06
CA SER A 216 3.08 -3.73 -9.80
C SER A 216 1.59 -3.48 -9.63
N GLU A 217 1.19 -2.22 -9.67
CA GLU A 217 -0.18 -1.88 -9.98
C GLU A 217 -0.54 -2.40 -11.38
N PRO A 218 -1.78 -2.90 -11.58
CA PRO A 218 -2.28 -3.25 -12.89
C PRO A 218 -2.59 -1.99 -13.72
N ALA A 219 -2.60 -2.12 -15.04
CA ALA A 219 -3.23 -1.12 -15.90
C ALA A 219 -4.69 -0.93 -15.44
N SER A 220 -5.05 0.31 -15.11
CA SER A 220 -6.34 0.62 -14.48
C SER A 220 -6.94 1.86 -15.10
N HIS A 221 -7.56 1.68 -16.26
CA HIS A 221 -8.38 2.71 -16.91
C HIS A 221 -9.74 2.91 -16.21
N SER A 222 -10.07 2.05 -15.26
CA SER A 222 -11.23 2.17 -14.37
C SER A 222 -10.83 2.63 -12.98
N ASP A 223 -11.81 3.09 -12.22
CA ASP A 223 -11.65 3.41 -10.80
C ASP A 223 -11.14 2.21 -10.00
N ARG A 224 -10.33 2.50 -8.98
CA ARG A 224 -9.72 1.50 -8.10
C ARG A 224 -9.76 1.94 -6.65
N ILE A 225 -10.17 1.04 -5.75
CA ILE A 225 -10.09 1.23 -4.29
C ILE A 225 -9.17 0.16 -3.74
N PHE A 226 -7.98 0.57 -3.33
CA PHE A 226 -6.92 -0.31 -2.81
C PHE A 226 -6.74 -0.10 -1.31
N VAL A 227 -6.59 -1.18 -0.58
CA VAL A 227 -6.40 -1.22 0.88
C VAL A 227 -5.07 -1.86 1.18
N ASN A 228 -4.30 -1.28 2.09
CA ASN A 228 -2.98 -1.72 2.48
C ASN A 228 -2.82 -1.64 4.01
N CYS A 229 -2.49 -2.75 4.66
CA CYS A 229 -2.32 -2.86 6.11
C CYS A 229 -0.92 -3.37 6.44
N ILE A 230 -0.12 -2.52 7.07
CA ILE A 230 1.23 -2.84 7.51
C ILE A 230 1.18 -3.07 9.03
N PRO A 231 1.48 -4.28 9.51
CA PRO A 231 1.63 -4.54 10.94
C PRO A 231 2.85 -3.80 11.48
N GLY A 232 2.72 -3.22 12.66
CA GLY A 232 3.84 -2.54 13.33
C GLY A 232 3.52 -2.33 14.80
N THR A 233 4.52 -2.31 15.65
CA THR A 233 4.36 -2.07 17.09
C THR A 233 4.00 -0.62 17.38
N LYS A 234 3.36 -0.35 18.52
CA LYS A 234 3.11 1.01 19.02
C LYS A 234 4.36 1.90 18.96
N LYS A 235 5.53 1.35 19.30
CA LYS A 235 6.80 2.09 19.30
C LYS A 235 7.21 2.49 17.87
N GLU A 236 7.19 1.54 16.93
CA GLU A 236 7.52 1.80 15.52
C GLU A 236 6.58 2.83 14.89
N LEU A 237 5.27 2.66 15.09
CA LEU A 237 4.25 3.57 14.57
C LEU A 237 4.36 4.97 15.17
N THR A 238 4.67 5.08 16.47
CA THR A 238 4.91 6.39 17.12
C THR A 238 6.12 7.10 16.51
N LEU A 239 7.19 6.37 16.21
CA LEU A 239 8.40 6.94 15.60
C LEU A 239 8.13 7.44 14.18
N VAL A 240 7.45 6.64 13.35
CA VAL A 240 7.01 7.07 12.01
C VAL A 240 6.19 8.34 12.10
N MET A 241 5.21 8.40 13.01
CA MET A 241 4.35 9.57 13.13
C MET A 241 5.12 10.82 13.55
N LYS A 242 6.06 10.68 14.49
CA LYS A 242 6.93 11.77 14.90
C LYS A 242 7.77 12.33 13.74
N GLN A 243 8.25 11.49 12.83
CA GLN A 243 9.00 11.96 11.65
C GLN A 243 8.15 12.85 10.74
N TRP A 244 6.84 12.65 10.73
CA TRP A 244 5.90 13.45 9.93
C TRP A 244 5.30 14.61 10.73
N GLY A 245 5.81 14.89 11.94
CA GLY A 245 5.27 15.92 12.82
C GLY A 245 3.87 15.60 13.34
N MET A 246 3.52 14.31 13.42
CA MET A 246 2.21 13.83 13.85
C MET A 246 2.31 13.05 15.17
N GLU A 247 1.21 13.01 15.91
CA GLU A 247 1.09 12.22 17.14
C GLU A 247 0.43 10.87 16.87
N TYR A 248 0.75 9.86 17.66
CA TYR A 248 0.11 8.54 17.62
C TYR A 248 -0.94 8.42 18.75
N PRO A 249 -2.10 7.78 18.51
CA PRO A 249 -2.60 7.27 17.23
C PRO A 249 -3.20 8.40 16.38
N ARG A 250 -3.29 8.19 15.06
CA ARG A 250 -3.86 9.20 14.15
C ARG A 250 -4.57 8.60 12.96
N SER A 251 -5.64 9.28 12.55
CA SER A 251 -6.31 9.04 11.28
C SER A 251 -6.39 10.34 10.48
N TRP A 252 -6.01 10.31 9.20
CA TRP A 252 -6.00 11.51 8.35
C TRP A 252 -6.31 11.17 6.89
N SER A 253 -6.65 12.19 6.12
CA SER A 253 -6.91 12.07 4.69
C SER A 253 -6.02 13.00 3.88
N ILE A 254 -5.69 12.58 2.66
CA ILE A 254 -4.97 13.37 1.65
C ILE A 254 -5.83 13.39 0.38
N GLY A 255 -5.84 14.52 -0.31
CA GLY A 255 -6.59 14.67 -1.57
C GLY A 255 -8.09 14.91 -1.38
N VAL A 256 -8.54 15.28 -0.18
CA VAL A 256 -9.91 15.76 0.07
C VAL A 256 -9.88 17.29 0.14
N PRO A 257 -10.82 18.01 -0.52
CA PRO A 257 -10.88 19.47 -0.42
C PRO A 257 -11.04 19.92 1.04
N LEU A 258 -10.29 20.95 1.44
CA LEU A 258 -10.52 21.61 2.72
C LEU A 258 -11.90 22.29 2.64
N GLN A 259 -12.85 21.84 3.45
CA GLN A 259 -14.06 22.61 3.69
C GLN A 259 -13.66 23.75 4.64
N PHE A 260 -13.45 24.93 4.08
CA PHE A 260 -13.50 26.15 4.87
C PHE A 260 -14.97 26.40 5.17
N ASP A 261 -15.37 26.24 6.43
CA ASP A 261 -16.68 26.74 6.86
C ASP A 261 -16.73 28.22 6.51
N SER A 262 -17.58 28.56 5.53
CA SER A 262 -17.98 29.94 5.31
C SER A 262 -18.88 30.29 6.48
N GLY A 263 -18.24 30.67 7.60
CA GLY A 263 -18.91 31.19 8.76
C GLY A 263 -19.74 32.39 8.35
N THR A 264 -21.03 32.16 8.13
CA THR A 264 -22.03 33.20 8.23
C THR A 264 -22.06 33.63 9.69
N SER A 265 -21.26 34.64 10.01
CA SER A 265 -21.51 35.50 11.15
C SER A 265 -22.85 36.19 10.91
N SER A 266 -23.89 35.67 11.54
CA SER A 266 -25.12 36.40 11.87
C SER A 266 -24.91 37.19 13.16
#